data_AF-A0A1V2QDQ1-F1
#
_entry.id   AF-A0A1V2QDQ1-F1
#
_cell.length_a   1.000
_cell.length_b   1.000
_cell.length_c   1.000
_cell.angle_alpha   90.00
_cell.angle_beta   90.00
_cell.angle_gamma   90.00
#
_symmetry.space_group_name_H-M   'P 1'
#
loop_
_entity.id
_entity.type
_entity.pdbx_description
1 polymer ?
#
loop_
_entity_poly.entity_id
_entity_poly.type
_entity_poly.pdbx_seq_one_letter_code
_entity_poly.pdbx_strand_id
1 'polypeptide(L)'
;MRGFRLLAVVAGALGGLTGVAYGLFTEQSRRARVVIGVPDAPPLRADGVYGVHSARPAGRRLSDVDGAGAQVRFAVLGDSMAAGLGVDDPAELPGVVLATGLADEIGSPVRLETYAISGSTTRDLSAQVDRVVADPPDLALVIIGANDVTTRLSIPVSAALLGAEVRRLRAAGVGVVVGTCPDLGTVRPIGEPLRSVARGWSRRLARAQRVEVERAGGVAVALGDLLAAEFHARADYFSRDRFHPSAAGYEAATSILLAPLCGVLRHEWWPH
;
A
#
# COMPACT_ATOMS: atom_id res chain seq x y z
N MET A 1 7.28 -61.06 1.34
CA MET A 1 7.31 -59.78 2.07
C MET A 1 8.54 -58.95 1.67
N ARG A 2 8.52 -58.25 0.52
CA ARG A 2 9.64 -57.36 0.10
C ARG A 2 9.19 -56.00 -0.47
N GLY A 3 7.88 -55.74 -0.56
CA GLY A 3 7.34 -54.50 -1.15
C GLY A 3 7.20 -53.30 -0.19
N PHE A 4 7.26 -53.51 1.13
CA PHE A 4 6.96 -52.45 2.11
C PHE A 4 8.15 -51.54 2.47
N ARG A 5 9.40 -51.94 2.17
CA ARG A 5 10.59 -51.13 2.52
C ARG A 5 10.94 -50.05 1.49
N LEU A 6 10.47 -50.19 0.24
CA LEU A 6 10.79 -49.22 -0.82
C LEU A 6 9.92 -47.95 -0.74
N LEU A 7 8.65 -48.07 -0.31
CA LEU A 7 7.74 -46.92 -0.17
C LEU A 7 8.15 -45.95 0.95
N ALA A 8 8.73 -46.47 2.03
CA ALA A 8 9.16 -45.66 3.18
C ALA A 8 10.37 -44.74 2.84
N VAL A 9 11.24 -45.16 1.93
CA VAL A 9 12.42 -44.39 1.50
C VAL A 9 12.02 -43.22 0.59
N VAL A 10 11.01 -43.41 -0.28
CA VAL A 10 10.52 -42.35 -1.18
C VAL A 10 9.73 -41.29 -0.41
N ALA A 11 8.88 -41.69 0.55
CA ALA A 11 8.16 -40.75 1.41
C ALA A 11 9.10 -39.96 2.33
N GLY A 12 10.13 -40.61 2.88
CA GLY A 12 11.16 -39.96 3.71
C GLY A 12 12.05 -38.98 2.93
N ALA A 13 12.38 -39.30 1.67
CA ALA A 13 13.17 -38.41 0.81
C ALA A 13 12.38 -37.18 0.35
N LEU A 14 11.12 -37.34 -0.05
CA LEU A 14 10.23 -36.21 -0.39
C LEU A 14 9.93 -35.34 0.83
N GLY A 15 9.56 -35.96 1.96
CA GLY A 15 9.33 -35.26 3.23
C GLY A 15 10.56 -34.52 3.75
N GLY A 16 11.74 -35.15 3.66
CA GLY A 16 13.02 -34.56 4.04
C GLY A 16 13.45 -33.40 3.15
N LEU A 17 13.29 -33.51 1.83
CA LEU A 17 13.58 -32.41 0.89
C LEU A 17 12.61 -31.23 1.07
N THR A 18 11.32 -31.50 1.28
CA THR A 18 10.35 -30.44 1.60
C THR A 18 10.63 -29.79 2.95
N GLY A 19 11.06 -30.56 3.97
CA GLY A 19 11.40 -30.04 5.29
C GLY A 19 12.67 -29.20 5.30
N VAL A 20 13.70 -29.60 4.56
CA VAL A 20 14.95 -28.84 4.41
C VAL A 20 14.72 -27.55 3.60
N ALA A 21 13.98 -27.63 2.50
CA ALA A 21 13.59 -26.44 1.74
C ALA A 21 12.76 -25.48 2.61
N TYR A 22 11.75 -26.00 3.33
CA TYR A 22 10.93 -25.22 4.26
C TYR A 22 11.76 -24.57 5.37
N GLY A 23 12.74 -25.28 5.93
CA GLY A 23 13.66 -24.75 6.93
C GLY A 23 14.52 -23.61 6.40
N LEU A 24 15.10 -23.76 5.20
CA LEU A 24 15.89 -22.72 4.53
C LEU A 24 15.03 -21.49 4.19
N PHE A 25 13.79 -21.71 3.73
CA PHE A 25 12.83 -20.64 3.47
C PHE A 25 12.45 -19.87 4.73
N THR A 26 12.29 -20.57 5.85
CA THR A 26 11.94 -19.95 7.14
C THR A 26 13.12 -19.14 7.70
N GLU A 27 14.34 -19.67 7.59
CA GLU A 27 15.56 -18.99 8.00
C GLU A 27 15.85 -17.75 7.12
N GLN A 28 15.69 -17.86 5.80
CA GLN A 28 15.82 -16.70 4.91
C GLN A 28 14.74 -15.64 5.18
N SER A 29 13.50 -16.04 5.47
CA SER A 29 12.42 -15.11 5.85
C SER A 29 12.75 -14.37 7.15
N ARG A 30 13.33 -15.08 8.13
CA ARG A 30 13.77 -14.49 9.40
C ARG A 30 14.94 -13.53 9.19
N ARG A 31 15.93 -13.89 8.37
CA ARG A 31 17.04 -13.01 8.01
C ARG A 31 16.59 -11.79 7.21
N ALA A 32 15.63 -11.94 6.31
CA ALA A 32 15.01 -10.82 5.62
C ALA A 32 14.36 -9.86 6.62
N ARG A 33 13.60 -10.35 7.60
CA ARG A 33 13.02 -9.52 8.68
C ARG A 33 14.09 -8.82 9.53
N VAL A 34 15.21 -9.48 9.81
CA VAL A 34 16.34 -8.87 10.53
C VAL A 34 17.03 -7.78 9.70
N VAL A 35 17.13 -7.94 8.39
CA VAL A 35 17.76 -6.97 7.47
C VAL A 35 16.84 -5.79 7.13
N ILE A 36 15.52 -6.03 7.04
CA ILE A 36 14.50 -4.99 6.86
C ILE A 36 14.43 -4.11 8.12
N GLY A 37 14.77 -4.65 9.29
CA GLY A 37 14.74 -3.92 10.56
C GLY A 37 13.33 -3.66 11.07
N VAL A 38 13.23 -3.27 12.34
CA VAL A 38 12.03 -2.64 12.89
C VAL A 38 12.29 -1.13 12.81
N PRO A 39 11.35 -0.30 12.32
CA PRO A 39 11.58 1.14 12.24
C PRO A 39 11.97 1.71 13.62
N ASP A 40 13.07 2.45 13.68
CA ASP A 40 13.59 3.06 14.93
C ASP A 40 12.71 4.22 15.43
N ALA A 41 11.77 4.70 14.60
CA ALA A 41 10.83 5.76 14.93
C ALA A 41 9.46 5.51 14.28
N PRO A 42 8.36 6.04 14.87
CA PRO A 42 7.06 6.05 14.20
C PRO A 42 7.17 6.79 12.85
N PRO A 43 6.37 6.41 11.84
CA PRO A 43 6.41 7.10 10.54
C PRO A 43 6.14 8.59 10.72
N LEU A 44 6.81 9.39 9.89
CA LEU A 44 6.61 10.84 9.85
C LEU A 44 5.12 11.14 9.64
N ARG A 45 4.63 12.22 10.26
CA ARG A 45 3.26 12.68 10.10
C ARG A 45 3.28 14.12 9.60
N ALA A 46 2.55 14.36 8.53
CA ALA A 46 2.45 15.67 7.90
C ALA A 46 1.01 16.07 7.54
N ASP A 47 -0.01 15.36 8.06
CA ASP A 47 -1.41 15.68 7.79
C ASP A 47 -1.72 17.17 7.95
N GLY A 48 -2.47 17.73 7.00
CA GLY A 48 -2.58 19.18 6.85
C GLY A 48 -3.34 19.61 5.60
N VAL A 49 -3.25 20.90 5.29
CA VAL A 49 -3.86 21.51 4.11
C VAL A 49 -2.78 21.88 3.10
N TYR A 50 -2.95 21.42 1.87
CA TYR A 50 -2.02 21.62 0.75
C TYR A 50 -2.72 22.42 -0.36
N GLY A 51 -1.99 23.27 -1.10
CA GLY A 51 -2.55 24.11 -2.18
C GLY A 51 -2.77 25.59 -1.83
N VAL A 52 -3.41 26.31 -2.76
CA VAL A 52 -3.15 27.70 -3.20
C VAL A 52 -3.18 28.85 -2.18
N HIS A 53 -3.27 28.63 -0.88
CA HIS A 53 -2.94 29.64 0.14
C HIS A 53 -2.23 29.00 1.34
N SER A 54 -1.11 28.29 1.09
CA SER A 54 -0.13 27.99 2.13
C SER A 54 0.63 29.26 2.59
N ALA A 55 -0.10 30.34 2.88
CA ALA A 55 0.32 31.39 3.79
C ALA A 55 -0.33 31.09 5.14
N ARG A 56 0.36 30.35 6.00
CA ARG A 56 0.03 30.29 7.42
C ARG A 56 0.71 31.48 8.12
N PRO A 57 -0.01 32.36 8.83
CA PRO A 57 0.52 32.89 10.07
C PRO A 57 0.46 31.76 11.11
N ALA A 58 1.57 31.52 11.80
CA ALA A 58 1.61 30.60 12.92
C ALA A 58 0.55 30.98 13.96
N GLY A 59 -0.30 30.03 14.39
CA GLY A 59 -1.11 30.19 15.61
C GLY A 59 -2.62 29.96 15.55
N ARG A 60 -3.26 29.70 14.40
CA ARG A 60 -4.73 29.50 14.37
C ARG A 60 -5.16 28.03 14.57
N ARG A 61 -6.13 27.81 15.46
CA ARG A 61 -6.73 26.51 15.80
C ARG A 61 -7.57 25.95 14.64
N LEU A 62 -7.72 24.62 14.61
CA LEU A 62 -8.47 23.84 13.61
C LEU A 62 -9.97 24.20 13.52
N SER A 63 -10.48 25.03 14.43
CA SER A 63 -11.89 25.42 14.56
C SER A 63 -12.28 26.70 13.81
N ASP A 64 -11.34 27.39 13.16
CA ASP A 64 -11.56 28.78 12.70
C ASP A 64 -11.68 28.93 11.17
N VAL A 65 -11.97 27.86 10.42
CA VAL A 65 -12.07 27.90 8.95
C VAL A 65 -13.51 27.67 8.49
N ASP A 66 -14.42 28.55 8.90
CA ASP A 66 -15.81 28.58 8.41
C ASP A 66 -15.99 29.51 7.19
N GLY A 67 -14.96 29.72 6.36
CA GLY A 67 -15.03 30.74 5.30
C GLY A 67 -14.03 30.67 4.13
N ALA A 68 -13.36 29.54 3.88
CA ALA A 68 -12.57 29.33 2.66
C ALA A 68 -13.28 28.29 1.79
N GLY A 69 -13.23 28.44 0.46
CA GLY A 69 -13.97 27.60 -0.51
C GLY A 69 -13.85 26.09 -0.24
N ALA A 70 -14.82 25.31 -0.76
CA ALA A 70 -14.91 23.86 -0.57
C ALA A 70 -13.54 23.19 -0.71
N GLN A 71 -13.01 22.71 0.41
CA GLN A 71 -11.74 22.01 0.48
C GLN A 71 -11.97 20.54 0.16
N VAL A 72 -11.15 19.97 -0.73
CA VAL A 72 -11.20 18.54 -1.00
C VAL A 72 -10.54 17.78 0.15
N ARG A 73 -11.24 16.80 0.72
CA ARG A 73 -10.75 15.93 1.79
C ARG A 73 -10.20 14.65 1.19
N PHE A 74 -8.97 14.32 1.53
CA PHE A 74 -8.23 13.18 1.00
C PHE A 74 -7.69 12.32 2.15
N ALA A 75 -8.10 11.06 2.19
CA ALA A 75 -7.60 10.09 3.15
C ALA A 75 -6.62 9.09 2.51
N VAL A 76 -5.56 8.74 3.25
CA VAL A 76 -4.62 7.68 2.88
C VAL A 76 -4.69 6.56 3.91
N LEU A 77 -5.04 5.35 3.46
CA LEU A 77 -5.16 4.15 4.27
C LEU A 77 -4.19 3.08 3.77
N GLY A 78 -3.82 2.15 4.65
CA GLY A 78 -3.03 0.99 4.27
C GLY A 78 -1.91 0.61 5.24
N ASP A 79 -0.83 0.08 4.66
CA ASP A 79 0.36 -0.36 5.39
C ASP A 79 1.48 0.69 5.44
N SER A 80 2.73 0.25 5.62
CA SER A 80 3.89 1.11 5.71
C SER A 80 4.18 1.89 4.43
N MET A 81 3.79 1.38 3.25
CA MET A 81 3.95 2.13 2.01
C MET A 81 2.98 3.30 1.93
N ALA A 82 1.72 3.09 2.35
CA ALA A 82 0.75 4.16 2.46
C ALA A 82 1.19 5.22 3.49
N ALA A 83 1.81 4.78 4.60
CA ALA A 83 2.35 5.66 5.63
C ALA A 83 3.66 6.37 5.23
N GLY A 84 4.27 6.02 4.09
CA GLY A 84 5.51 6.64 3.61
C GLY A 84 6.77 6.22 4.35
N LEU A 85 6.82 5.01 4.93
CA LEU A 85 8.02 4.52 5.59
C LEU A 85 9.18 4.45 4.57
N GLY A 86 10.36 4.93 4.96
CA GLY A 86 11.55 4.94 4.08
C GLY A 86 11.95 6.33 3.58
N VAL A 87 11.16 7.38 3.86
CA VAL A 87 11.55 8.78 3.63
C VAL A 87 12.06 9.43 4.93
N ASP A 88 12.97 10.39 4.77
CA ASP A 88 13.56 11.15 5.87
C ASP A 88 12.92 12.57 6.01
N ASP A 89 12.24 13.07 4.96
CA ASP A 89 11.56 14.38 4.94
C ASP A 89 10.02 14.21 4.89
N PRO A 90 9.25 14.85 5.79
CA PRO A 90 7.78 14.82 5.73
C PRO A 90 7.18 15.32 4.41
N ALA A 91 7.85 16.20 3.66
CA ALA A 91 7.39 16.68 2.36
C ALA A 91 7.43 15.59 1.27
N GLU A 92 8.24 14.55 1.46
CA GLU A 92 8.40 13.43 0.53
C GLU A 92 7.43 12.28 0.81
N LEU A 93 6.61 12.39 1.85
CA LEU A 93 5.58 11.39 2.15
C LEU A 93 4.60 11.26 0.97
N PRO A 94 4.20 10.03 0.59
CA PRO A 94 3.38 9.81 -0.60
C PRO A 94 2.03 10.52 -0.51
N GLY A 95 1.41 10.55 0.68
CA GLY A 95 0.18 11.31 0.92
C GLY A 95 0.36 12.82 0.69
N VAL A 96 1.51 13.37 1.06
CA VAL A 96 1.83 14.81 0.91
C VAL A 96 2.09 15.17 -0.54
N VAL A 97 2.90 14.37 -1.23
CA VAL A 97 3.19 14.54 -2.66
C VAL A 97 1.89 14.47 -3.47
N LEU A 98 1.03 13.51 -3.16
CA LEU A 98 -0.27 13.37 -3.81
C LEU A 98 -1.24 14.50 -3.46
N ALA A 99 -1.34 14.93 -2.19
CA ALA A 99 -2.21 16.03 -1.79
C ALA A 99 -1.79 17.34 -2.46
N THR A 100 -0.49 17.60 -2.58
CA THR A 100 0.06 18.76 -3.28
C THR A 100 -0.27 18.70 -4.77
N GLY A 101 0.04 17.58 -5.44
CA GLY A 101 -0.27 17.41 -6.86
C GLY A 101 -1.77 17.46 -7.15
N LEU A 102 -2.61 16.90 -6.28
CA LEU A 102 -4.07 16.99 -6.38
C LEU A 102 -4.52 18.45 -6.29
N ALA A 103 -4.00 19.20 -5.32
CA ALA A 103 -4.37 20.61 -5.15
C ALA A 103 -4.01 21.46 -6.37
N ASP A 104 -2.86 21.19 -6.99
CA ASP A 104 -2.43 21.85 -8.23
C ASP A 104 -3.33 21.47 -9.42
N GLU A 105 -3.68 20.19 -9.56
CA GLU A 105 -4.50 19.66 -10.67
C GLU A 105 -5.99 20.06 -10.62
N ILE A 106 -6.52 20.29 -9.42
CA ILE A 106 -7.93 20.68 -9.20
C ILE A 106 -8.10 22.17 -8.90
N GLY A 107 -7.01 22.90 -8.66
CA GLY A 107 -7.02 24.31 -8.31
C GLY A 107 -7.71 24.63 -6.97
N SER A 108 -7.83 23.65 -6.07
CA SER A 108 -8.49 23.79 -4.76
C SER A 108 -7.63 23.20 -3.64
N PRO A 109 -7.64 23.75 -2.41
CA PRO A 109 -6.89 23.17 -1.31
C PRO A 109 -7.33 21.73 -1.01
N VAL A 110 -6.38 20.88 -0.62
CA VAL A 110 -6.60 19.47 -0.25
C VAL A 110 -6.25 19.28 1.22
N ARG A 111 -7.20 18.76 2.02
CA ARG A 111 -6.96 18.32 3.40
C ARG A 111 -6.53 16.86 3.37
N LEU A 112 -5.28 16.60 3.71
CA LEU A 112 -4.75 15.25 3.86
C LEU A 112 -4.95 14.74 5.29
N GLU A 113 -5.47 13.52 5.42
CA GLU A 113 -5.45 12.76 6.66
C GLU A 113 -4.96 11.33 6.44
N THR A 114 -3.96 10.90 7.20
CA THR A 114 -3.32 9.60 7.04
C THR A 114 -3.77 8.65 8.16
N TYR A 115 -4.43 7.57 7.75
CA TYR A 115 -4.94 6.50 8.60
C TYR A 115 -4.08 5.23 8.50
N ALA A 116 -3.13 5.20 7.57
CA ALA A 116 -2.23 4.08 7.35
C ALA A 116 -1.44 3.69 8.61
N ILE A 117 -1.31 2.39 8.84
CA ILE A 117 -0.61 1.82 9.99
C ILE A 117 0.43 0.83 9.47
N SER A 118 1.70 1.13 9.73
CA SER A 118 2.82 0.26 9.38
C SER A 118 2.62 -1.16 9.93
N GLY A 119 2.86 -2.16 9.07
CA GLY A 119 2.68 -3.57 9.41
C GLY A 119 1.25 -4.10 9.25
N SER A 120 0.27 -3.26 8.90
CA SER A 120 -1.10 -3.71 8.65
C SER A 120 -1.16 -4.72 7.52
N THR A 121 -1.96 -5.77 7.74
CA THR A 121 -2.48 -6.64 6.69
C THR A 121 -3.88 -6.17 6.29
N THR A 122 -4.45 -6.73 5.23
CA THR A 122 -5.83 -6.41 4.84
C THR A 122 -6.86 -6.73 5.94
N ARG A 123 -6.56 -7.62 6.90
CA ARG A 123 -7.45 -7.88 8.06
C ARG A 123 -7.57 -6.67 8.99
N ASP A 124 -6.51 -5.89 9.08
CA ASP A 124 -6.42 -4.76 10.01
C ASP A 124 -7.02 -3.48 9.38
N LEU A 125 -7.31 -3.51 8.08
CA LEU A 125 -7.82 -2.36 7.32
C LEU A 125 -9.19 -1.90 7.82
N SER A 126 -10.02 -2.81 8.35
CA SER A 126 -11.37 -2.47 8.81
C SER A 126 -11.36 -1.37 9.87
N ALA A 127 -10.41 -1.38 10.80
CA ALA A 127 -10.29 -0.37 11.85
C ALA A 127 -9.88 1.01 11.30
N GLN A 128 -9.11 1.05 10.22
CA GLN A 128 -8.78 2.30 9.53
C GLN A 128 -10.02 2.83 8.79
N VAL A 129 -10.77 1.95 8.10
CA VAL A 129 -12.02 2.30 7.42
C VAL A 129 -13.09 2.76 8.39
N ASP A 130 -13.24 2.14 9.56
CA ASP A 130 -14.18 2.56 10.60
C ASP A 130 -14.02 4.03 10.97
N ARG A 131 -12.76 4.50 11.06
CA ARG A 131 -12.46 5.91 11.33
C ARG A 131 -12.79 6.81 10.14
N VAL A 132 -12.51 6.37 8.92
CA VAL A 132 -12.77 7.15 7.71
C VAL A 132 -14.27 7.28 7.45
N VAL A 133 -15.07 6.23 7.63
CA VAL A 133 -16.53 6.29 7.39
C VAL A 133 -17.28 7.05 8.49
N ALA A 134 -16.67 7.27 9.66
CA ALA A 134 -17.25 8.10 10.71
C ALA A 134 -17.28 9.59 10.32
N ASP A 135 -16.36 10.04 9.47
CA ASP A 135 -16.33 11.38 8.91
C ASP A 135 -15.79 11.33 7.45
N PRO A 136 -16.62 10.89 6.49
CA PRO A 136 -16.20 10.52 5.14
C PRO A 136 -15.48 11.66 4.39
N PRO A 137 -14.28 11.42 3.84
CA PRO A 137 -13.60 12.33 2.93
C PRO A 137 -14.19 12.22 1.51
N ASP A 138 -13.77 13.10 0.62
CA ASP A 138 -14.20 13.05 -0.79
C ASP A 138 -13.47 11.95 -1.57
N LEU A 139 -12.23 11.66 -1.14
CA LEU A 139 -11.33 10.72 -1.79
C LEU A 139 -10.54 9.89 -0.76
N ALA A 140 -10.34 8.61 -1.07
CA ALA A 140 -9.48 7.70 -0.34
C ALA A 140 -8.52 6.97 -1.27
N LEU A 141 -7.24 6.98 -0.90
CA LEU A 141 -6.22 6.08 -1.45
C LEU A 141 -5.97 4.94 -0.48
N VAL A 142 -6.02 3.70 -0.97
CA VAL A 142 -5.64 2.50 -0.21
C VAL A 142 -4.39 1.87 -0.83
N ILE A 143 -3.33 1.66 -0.06
CA ILE A 143 -2.18 0.84 -0.48
C ILE A 143 -1.96 -0.26 0.57
N ILE A 144 -2.31 -1.50 0.22
CA ILE A 144 -2.28 -2.64 1.14
C ILE A 144 -1.96 -3.94 0.39
N GLY A 145 -1.29 -4.87 1.07
CA GLY A 145 -1.12 -6.24 0.59
C GLY A 145 0.32 -6.75 0.64
N ALA A 146 1.32 -5.88 0.84
CA ALA A 146 2.70 -6.34 1.01
C ALA A 146 2.82 -7.26 2.24
N ASN A 147 2.19 -6.87 3.36
CA ASN A 147 2.18 -7.69 4.57
C ASN A 147 1.35 -8.97 4.45
N ASP A 148 0.32 -8.99 3.59
CA ASP A 148 -0.46 -10.19 3.31
C ASP A 148 0.42 -11.28 2.69
N VAL A 149 1.37 -10.90 1.82
CA VAL A 149 2.37 -11.82 1.28
C VAL A 149 3.35 -12.27 2.35
N THR A 150 3.89 -11.36 3.17
CA THR A 150 4.91 -11.70 4.19
C THR A 150 4.35 -12.51 5.37
N THR A 151 3.05 -12.33 5.68
CA THR A 151 2.32 -13.08 6.70
C THR A 151 1.57 -14.29 6.15
N ARG A 152 1.61 -14.49 4.82
CA ARG A 152 0.99 -15.62 4.12
C ARG A 152 -0.53 -15.67 4.26
N LEU A 153 -1.19 -14.51 4.27
CA LEU A 153 -2.64 -14.44 4.20
C LEU A 153 -3.12 -15.01 2.85
N SER A 154 -4.19 -15.80 2.91
CA SER A 154 -4.81 -16.41 1.73
C SER A 154 -5.23 -15.34 0.72
N ILE A 155 -4.84 -15.50 -0.56
CA ILE A 155 -5.13 -14.53 -1.63
C ILE A 155 -6.63 -14.25 -1.77
N PRO A 156 -7.52 -15.27 -1.91
CA PRO A 156 -8.96 -15.02 -1.97
C PRO A 156 -9.50 -14.28 -0.75
N VAL A 157 -8.99 -14.59 0.45
CA VAL A 157 -9.44 -13.95 1.70
C VAL A 157 -9.00 -12.49 1.72
N SER A 158 -7.72 -12.23 1.44
CA SER A 158 -7.16 -10.87 1.36
C SER A 158 -7.92 -10.01 0.35
N ALA A 159 -8.11 -10.49 -0.87
CA ALA A 159 -8.83 -9.76 -1.90
C ALA A 159 -10.31 -9.51 -1.53
N ALA A 160 -11.00 -10.50 -0.96
CA ALA A 160 -12.39 -10.35 -0.53
C ALA A 160 -12.57 -9.35 0.62
N LEU A 161 -11.64 -9.35 1.59
CA LEU A 161 -11.60 -8.37 2.67
C LEU A 161 -11.40 -6.95 2.11
N LEU A 162 -10.44 -6.77 1.21
CA LEU A 162 -10.22 -5.48 0.55
C LEU A 162 -11.47 -5.02 -0.20
N GLY A 163 -12.11 -5.90 -0.99
CA GLY A 163 -13.34 -5.57 -1.70
C GLY A 163 -14.49 -5.19 -0.75
N ALA A 164 -14.58 -5.81 0.42
CA ALA A 164 -15.56 -5.44 1.44
C ALA A 164 -15.31 -4.03 1.99
N GLU A 165 -14.05 -3.71 2.31
CA GLU A 165 -13.66 -2.39 2.80
C GLU A 165 -13.85 -1.29 1.73
N VAL A 166 -13.54 -1.58 0.46
CA VAL A 166 -13.84 -0.65 -0.65
C VAL A 166 -15.34 -0.41 -0.77
N ARG A 167 -16.18 -1.46 -0.70
CA ARG A 167 -17.65 -1.28 -0.74
C ARG A 167 -18.14 -0.38 0.39
N ARG A 168 -17.57 -0.49 1.59
CA ARG A 168 -17.93 0.37 2.74
C ARG A 168 -17.59 1.83 2.48
N LEU A 169 -16.40 2.11 1.97
CA LEU A 169 -15.98 3.47 1.60
C LEU A 169 -16.88 4.05 0.49
N ARG A 170 -17.16 3.27 -0.56
CA ARG A 170 -18.05 3.68 -1.65
C ARG A 170 -19.47 3.95 -1.17
N ALA A 171 -20.00 3.11 -0.27
CA ALA A 171 -21.32 3.30 0.33
C ALA A 171 -21.40 4.57 1.20
N ALA A 172 -20.26 5.04 1.73
CA ALA A 172 -20.15 6.31 2.44
C ALA A 172 -19.94 7.53 1.51
N GLY A 173 -20.02 7.35 0.18
CA GLY A 173 -19.86 8.41 -0.81
C GLY A 173 -18.40 8.80 -1.12
N VAL A 174 -17.43 8.00 -0.68
CA VAL A 174 -16.00 8.28 -0.85
C VAL A 174 -15.53 7.78 -2.20
N GLY A 175 -14.86 8.62 -3.00
CA GLY A 175 -14.08 8.19 -4.18
C GLY A 175 -12.93 7.27 -3.78
N VAL A 176 -12.79 6.07 -4.37
CA VAL A 176 -11.75 5.11 -3.92
C VAL A 176 -10.78 4.75 -5.04
N VAL A 177 -9.49 4.97 -4.79
CA VAL A 177 -8.39 4.46 -5.59
C VAL A 177 -7.58 3.47 -4.75
N VAL A 178 -7.20 2.34 -5.33
CA VAL A 178 -6.38 1.32 -4.66
C VAL A 178 -5.10 1.06 -5.44
N GLY A 179 -3.96 1.34 -4.82
CA GLY A 179 -2.67 0.83 -5.26
C GLY A 179 -2.56 -0.65 -4.87
N THR A 180 -2.72 -1.55 -5.85
CA THR A 180 -2.67 -2.99 -5.61
C THR A 180 -1.27 -3.45 -5.20
N CYS A 181 -1.18 -4.66 -4.61
CA CYS A 181 0.03 -5.22 -4.05
C CYS A 181 1.24 -5.05 -4.97
N PRO A 182 2.36 -4.46 -4.49
CA PRO A 182 3.56 -4.28 -5.30
C PRO A 182 4.24 -5.63 -5.57
N ASP A 183 5.10 -5.68 -6.59
CA ASP A 183 5.89 -6.88 -6.90
C ASP A 183 7.05 -7.04 -5.91
N LEU A 184 6.83 -7.78 -4.81
CA LEU A 184 7.89 -8.08 -3.83
C LEU A 184 9.08 -8.87 -4.39
N GLY A 185 9.02 -9.34 -5.64
CA GLY A 185 10.15 -9.90 -6.35
C GLY A 185 11.24 -8.89 -6.73
N THR A 186 11.00 -7.59 -6.57
CA THR A 186 11.99 -6.51 -6.78
C THR A 186 12.84 -6.24 -5.53
N VAL A 187 12.39 -6.69 -4.36
CA VAL A 187 13.06 -6.50 -3.07
C VAL A 187 14.35 -7.31 -3.03
N ARG A 188 15.49 -6.61 -3.14
CA ARG A 188 16.82 -7.24 -3.28
C ARG A 188 17.27 -8.10 -2.08
N PRO A 189 16.99 -7.72 -0.81
CA PRO A 189 17.31 -8.57 0.34
C PRO A 189 16.70 -9.97 0.31
N ILE A 190 15.62 -10.18 -0.46
CA ILE A 190 15.02 -11.50 -0.64
C ILE A 190 15.85 -12.27 -1.69
N GLY A 191 16.50 -13.36 -1.28
CA GLY A 191 17.25 -14.24 -2.18
C GLY A 191 16.35 -15.25 -2.92
N GLU A 192 16.90 -15.93 -3.93
CA GLU A 192 16.25 -17.11 -4.50
C GLU A 192 16.33 -18.30 -3.52
N PRO A 193 15.32 -19.20 -3.48
CA PRO A 193 14.11 -19.21 -4.33
C PRO A 193 12.95 -18.33 -3.83
N LEU A 194 13.06 -17.71 -2.65
CA LEU A 194 11.97 -16.94 -2.04
C LEU A 194 11.51 -15.77 -2.90
N ARG A 195 12.44 -15.11 -3.60
CA ARG A 195 12.13 -13.98 -4.47
C ARG A 195 11.14 -14.37 -5.56
N SER A 196 11.36 -15.51 -6.22
CA SER A 196 10.43 -16.05 -7.22
C SER A 196 9.05 -16.37 -6.62
N VAL A 197 9.01 -16.94 -5.41
CA VAL A 197 7.76 -17.22 -4.69
C VAL A 197 7.02 -15.93 -4.34
N ALA A 198 7.72 -14.94 -3.78
CA ALA A 198 7.18 -13.64 -3.40
C ALA A 198 6.61 -12.90 -4.63
N ARG A 199 7.35 -12.89 -5.76
CA ARG A 199 6.88 -12.37 -7.05
C ARG A 199 5.60 -13.03 -7.52
N GLY A 200 5.57 -14.36 -7.49
CA GLY A 200 4.41 -15.13 -7.93
C GLY A 200 3.18 -14.84 -7.06
N TRP A 201 3.37 -14.77 -5.74
CA TRP A 201 2.31 -14.49 -4.78
C TRP A 201 1.79 -13.06 -4.91
N SER A 202 2.67 -12.06 -4.89
CA SER A 202 2.30 -10.64 -4.98
C SER A 202 1.51 -10.34 -6.25
N ARG A 203 1.96 -10.83 -7.41
CA ARG A 203 1.25 -10.68 -8.68
C ARG A 203 -0.12 -11.35 -8.70
N ARG A 204 -0.26 -12.52 -8.08
CA ARG A 204 -1.56 -13.20 -7.96
C ARG A 204 -2.49 -12.43 -7.03
N LEU A 205 -1.96 -11.89 -5.93
CA LEU A 205 -2.71 -11.05 -5.00
C LEU A 205 -3.17 -9.78 -5.69
N ALA A 206 -2.29 -9.04 -6.36
CA ALA A 206 -2.61 -7.81 -7.07
C ALA A 206 -3.74 -8.00 -8.10
N ARG A 207 -3.71 -9.10 -8.87
CA ARG A 207 -4.79 -9.45 -9.81
C ARG A 207 -6.12 -9.73 -9.10
N ALA A 208 -6.10 -10.44 -7.97
CA ALA A 208 -7.31 -10.73 -7.21
C ALA A 208 -7.88 -9.45 -6.56
N GLN A 209 -7.01 -8.60 -6.00
CA GLN A 209 -7.38 -7.28 -5.47
C GLN A 209 -8.04 -6.43 -6.55
N ARG A 210 -7.44 -6.35 -7.75
CA ARG A 210 -8.01 -5.58 -8.87
C ARG A 210 -9.45 -5.97 -9.16
N VAL A 211 -9.74 -7.27 -9.27
CA VAL A 211 -11.10 -7.77 -9.53
C VAL A 211 -12.07 -7.36 -8.43
N GLU A 212 -11.70 -7.52 -7.16
CA GLU A 212 -12.59 -7.21 -6.03
C GLU A 212 -12.78 -5.69 -5.83
N VAL A 213 -11.76 -4.88 -6.10
CA VAL A 213 -11.81 -3.41 -6.07
C VAL A 213 -12.73 -2.88 -7.16
N GLU A 214 -12.56 -3.34 -8.41
CA GLU A 214 -13.40 -2.93 -9.55
C GLU A 214 -14.86 -3.33 -9.33
N ARG A 215 -15.12 -4.55 -8.84
CA ARG A 215 -16.47 -5.02 -8.48
C ARG A 215 -17.11 -4.19 -7.37
N ALA A 216 -16.31 -3.67 -6.45
CA ALA A 216 -16.75 -2.82 -5.36
C ALA A 216 -17.00 -1.37 -5.79
N GLY A 217 -16.69 -1.00 -7.04
CA GLY A 217 -16.84 0.37 -7.56
C GLY A 217 -15.65 1.28 -7.28
N GLY A 218 -14.50 0.72 -6.88
CA GLY A 218 -13.24 1.47 -6.77
C GLY A 218 -12.38 1.37 -8.04
N VAL A 219 -11.37 2.21 -8.14
CA VAL A 219 -10.38 2.19 -9.22
C VAL A 219 -9.10 1.52 -8.74
N ALA A 220 -8.69 0.45 -9.42
CA ALA A 220 -7.46 -0.28 -9.09
C ALA A 220 -6.29 0.15 -9.97
N VAL A 221 -5.15 0.45 -9.34
CA VAL A 221 -3.89 0.80 -10.00
C VAL A 221 -2.88 -0.32 -9.76
N ALA A 222 -2.35 -0.88 -10.85
CA ALA A 222 -1.43 -2.02 -10.81
C ALA A 222 0.02 -1.58 -10.54
N LEU A 223 0.30 -1.07 -9.33
CA LEU A 223 1.63 -0.56 -8.94
C LEU A 223 2.76 -1.54 -9.30
N GLY A 224 2.58 -2.82 -8.98
CA GLY A 224 3.56 -3.85 -9.29
C GLY A 224 3.81 -4.03 -10.78
N ASP A 225 2.78 -4.01 -11.62
CA ASP A 225 2.94 -4.20 -13.07
C ASP A 225 3.54 -2.94 -13.74
N LEU A 226 3.21 -1.75 -13.22
CA LEU A 226 3.64 -0.47 -13.78
C LEU A 226 5.05 -0.04 -13.35
N LEU A 227 5.57 -0.53 -12.22
CA LEU A 227 6.83 -0.05 -11.65
C LEU A 227 7.87 -1.16 -11.39
N ALA A 228 7.53 -2.44 -11.62
CA ALA A 228 8.46 -3.53 -11.28
C ALA A 228 9.78 -3.48 -12.07
N ALA A 229 9.77 -2.99 -13.31
CA ALA A 229 10.99 -2.91 -14.12
C ALA A 229 11.95 -1.85 -13.57
N GLU A 230 11.41 -0.70 -13.21
CA GLU A 230 12.11 0.45 -12.65
C GLU A 230 12.68 0.10 -11.28
N PHE A 231 11.87 -0.46 -10.37
CA PHE A 231 12.35 -0.91 -9.05
C PHE A 231 13.40 -2.01 -9.15
N HIS A 232 13.35 -2.86 -10.18
CA HIS A 232 14.41 -3.84 -10.40
C HIS A 232 15.72 -3.16 -10.83
N ALA A 233 15.65 -2.19 -11.75
CA ALA A 233 16.80 -1.50 -12.31
C ALA A 233 17.43 -0.47 -11.36
N ARG A 234 16.62 0.26 -10.59
CA ARG A 234 17.01 1.40 -9.76
C ARG A 234 17.12 1.01 -8.29
N ALA A 235 18.34 0.75 -7.83
CA ALA A 235 18.58 0.43 -6.43
C ALA A 235 18.25 1.61 -5.49
N ASP A 236 18.35 2.83 -6.01
CA ASP A 236 18.05 4.09 -5.34
C ASP A 236 16.54 4.34 -5.17
N TYR A 237 15.66 3.50 -5.75
CA TYR A 237 14.22 3.51 -5.47
C TYR A 237 13.85 2.83 -4.16
N PHE A 238 14.82 2.19 -3.50
CA PHE A 238 14.63 1.63 -2.17
C PHE A 238 15.34 2.49 -1.12
N SER A 239 14.74 2.57 0.07
CA SER A 239 15.32 3.22 1.23
C SER A 239 16.54 2.44 1.76
N ARG A 240 17.12 2.92 2.86
CA ARG A 240 18.27 2.28 3.53
C ARG A 240 17.98 0.83 3.95
N ASP A 241 16.72 0.49 4.23
CA ASP A 241 16.29 -0.87 4.57
C ASP A 241 16.25 -1.83 3.36
N ARG A 242 16.37 -1.28 2.15
CA ARG A 242 16.32 -2.00 0.86
C ARG A 242 15.01 -2.77 0.64
N PHE A 243 13.93 -2.32 1.29
CA PHE A 243 12.61 -2.92 1.26
C PHE A 243 11.52 -1.90 0.95
N HIS A 244 11.44 -0.82 1.71
CA HIS A 244 10.48 0.25 1.45
C HIS A 244 11.00 1.17 0.35
N PRO A 245 10.11 1.84 -0.40
CA PRO A 245 10.53 2.86 -1.34
C PRO A 245 11.31 3.99 -0.65
N SER A 246 12.29 4.54 -1.36
CA SER A 246 12.90 5.83 -1.01
C SER A 246 11.99 6.98 -1.47
N ALA A 247 12.37 8.24 -1.20
CA ALA A 247 11.69 9.41 -1.76
C ALA A 247 11.51 9.32 -3.29
N ALA A 248 12.56 8.97 -4.03
CA ALA A 248 12.50 8.79 -5.49
C ALA A 248 11.58 7.62 -5.91
N GLY A 249 11.56 6.54 -5.12
CA GLY A 249 10.65 5.42 -5.35
C GLY A 249 9.18 5.78 -5.10
N TYR A 250 8.91 6.58 -4.06
CA TYR A 250 7.58 7.10 -3.79
C TYR A 250 7.15 8.11 -4.85
N GLU A 251 8.02 9.01 -5.31
CA GLU A 251 7.73 9.94 -6.40
C GLU A 251 7.29 9.21 -7.68
N ALA A 252 7.99 8.13 -8.04
CA ALA A 252 7.57 7.28 -9.15
C ALA A 252 6.19 6.64 -8.91
N ALA A 253 5.93 6.15 -7.70
CA ALA A 253 4.64 5.57 -7.33
C ALA A 253 3.49 6.59 -7.32
N THR A 254 3.70 7.79 -6.78
CA THR A 254 2.67 8.83 -6.71
C THR A 254 2.36 9.39 -8.10
N SER A 255 3.34 9.48 -9.00
CA SER A 255 3.13 9.95 -10.38
C SER A 255 2.07 9.13 -11.14
N ILE A 256 2.04 7.82 -10.95
CA ILE A 256 1.07 6.93 -11.61
C ILE A 256 -0.29 6.88 -10.89
N LEU A 257 -0.34 7.31 -9.63
CA LEU A 257 -1.56 7.36 -8.81
C LEU A 257 -2.32 8.68 -8.98
N LEU A 258 -1.63 9.77 -9.28
CA LEU A 258 -2.23 11.11 -9.36
C LEU A 258 -3.36 11.21 -10.38
N ALA A 259 -3.16 10.70 -11.59
CA ALA A 259 -4.18 10.78 -12.64
C ALA A 259 -5.47 10.00 -12.29
N PRO A 260 -5.41 8.73 -11.82
CA PRO A 260 -6.58 8.04 -11.28
C PRO A 260 -7.30 8.78 -10.15
N LEU A 261 -6.56 9.36 -9.22
CA LEU A 261 -7.12 10.14 -8.10
C LEU A 261 -7.88 11.37 -8.61
N CYS A 262 -7.29 12.12 -9.56
CA CYS A 262 -7.96 13.23 -10.22
C CYS A 262 -9.22 12.78 -10.98
N GLY A 263 -9.14 11.63 -11.67
CA GLY A 263 -10.27 11.07 -12.42
C GLY A 263 -11.47 10.75 -11.52
N VAL A 264 -11.22 10.09 -10.38
CA VAL A 264 -12.27 9.76 -9.41
C VAL A 264 -12.91 11.03 -8.84
N LEU A 265 -12.11 12.03 -8.45
CA LEU A 265 -12.64 13.31 -7.95
C LEU A 265 -13.52 14.00 -9.00
N ARG A 266 -13.06 14.10 -10.25
CA ARG A 266 -13.77 14.81 -11.32
C ARG A 266 -15.07 14.11 -11.74
N HIS A 267 -15.11 12.78 -11.74
CA HIS A 267 -16.29 12.01 -12.17
C HIS A 267 -17.40 11.90 -11.12
N GLU A 268 -17.07 12.01 -9.83
CA GLU A 268 -18.05 11.82 -8.74
C GLU A 268 -18.59 13.12 -8.16
N TRP A 269 -17.88 14.23 -8.36
CA TRP A 269 -18.22 15.53 -7.77
C TRP A 269 -18.62 16.60 -8.79
N TRP A 270 -18.54 16.32 -10.09
CA TRP A 270 -19.07 17.21 -11.12
C TRP A 270 -20.26 16.56 -11.84
N PRO A 271 -21.50 16.80 -11.39
CA PRO A 271 -22.64 16.50 -12.25
C PRO A 271 -22.52 17.40 -13.49
N HIS A 272 -22.56 16.78 -14.68
CA HIS A 272 -22.85 17.50 -15.92
C HIS A 272 -24.18 18.25 -15.82
#